data_AF-A0A379JJC3-F1
#
_entry.id   AF-A0A379JJC3-F1
#
_cell.length_a   1.000
_cell.length_b   1.000
_cell.length_c   1.000
_cell.angle_alpha   90.00
_cell.angle_beta   90.00
_cell.angle_gamma   90.00
#
_symmetry.space_group_name_H-M   'P 1'
#
loop_
_entity.id
_entity.type
_entity.pdbx_description
1 polymer ?
#
loop_
_entity_poly.entity_id
_entity_poly.type
_entity_poly.pdbx_seq_one_letter_code
_entity_poly.pdbx_strand_id
1 'polypeptide(L)'
;MSDMSVFGHDPWWLVLVKSLGIFVFLLLTPMLAVYAERKIVAFMQMRVGPNRVGPRGTLQSIADGVKMLLKEDIIPAIVDKPIFVLAPVISLIPAVMAFAVIPFGPEVSIFGETTQLQLTDMPVAVLYVLAMASVGVYGIVLAGWASGSTYPLLGGLRSTAQVISYEIAMALCFAAVFLLAGTMSTSGIVDAQYGTWYVFLLLPSFLIYAVSMVGETNRAPFDLPEAEGELVGGFHTEYSSLKFAMFMMAEYINMATVSALATTLFFGGWHAPFPISLWEGANSGWWPMLWFTAKVWTFLFVFIWLRGTLPRLRYDQFMNLGWKLLIPVSLAWVMFVATLRVLQLEGMNVQTPGMVIGGIVVAIVLIGLVLRAGHAGDDRTAAAPDPDATRMYSDFPVPPMPTDTGAHAAKPGLLEPLAGFWVTFSTMFKKPNTELYPEVKVPTAPRYHGRHQLNRHPDGLEKCIGCELCAWACPADAIFVEGADNTEDERFSPGERYGRVYQINYLRCIGCGLCVEACPTRALTMTNDYELADDNRADLIFEKQDLLAPLRQGMLAPPHAMYPGADEGSYYRGEVPGATTESEPRTPAAVGAEGEAR
;
A
#
# COMPACT_ATOMS: atom_id res chain seq x y z
N MET A 1 38.84 11.12 19.44
CA MET A 1 37.90 12.02 20.12
C MET A 1 37.71 13.18 19.16
N SER A 2 36.59 13.19 18.44
CA SER A 2 36.18 14.34 17.64
C SER A 2 36.10 15.56 18.55
N ASP A 3 36.77 16.65 18.17
CA ASP A 3 36.72 17.90 18.92
C ASP A 3 35.35 18.54 18.68
N MET A 4 34.46 18.46 19.67
CA MET A 4 33.11 19.04 19.58
C MET A 4 33.12 20.57 19.43
N SER A 5 34.27 21.22 19.66
CA SER A 5 34.42 22.66 19.45
C SER A 5 34.37 23.08 17.98
N VAL A 6 34.49 22.15 17.02
CA VAL A 6 34.37 22.46 15.58
C VAL A 6 32.92 22.75 15.18
N PHE A 7 31.94 22.27 15.95
CA PHE A 7 30.52 22.50 15.67
C PHE A 7 30.02 23.83 16.25
N GLY A 8 29.20 24.55 15.48
CA GLY A 8 28.60 25.82 15.91
C GLY A 8 29.40 27.08 15.57
N HIS A 9 30.55 26.95 14.92
CA HIS A 9 31.32 28.06 14.33
C HIS A 9 31.11 28.24 12.82
N ASP A 10 30.25 27.41 12.22
CA ASP A 10 29.86 27.54 10.82
C ASP A 10 29.17 28.91 10.55
N PRO A 11 29.50 29.60 9.45
CA PRO A 11 28.78 30.80 9.05
C PRO A 11 27.28 30.52 8.85
N TRP A 12 26.41 31.47 9.21
CA TRP A 12 24.95 31.31 9.10
C TRP A 12 24.47 30.92 7.69
N TRP A 13 25.14 31.42 6.64
CA TRP A 13 24.80 31.10 5.25
C TRP A 13 25.11 29.63 4.93
N LEU A 14 26.17 29.08 5.50
CA LEU A 14 26.58 27.69 5.32
C LEU A 14 25.63 26.75 6.08
N VAL A 15 25.18 27.15 7.27
CA VAL A 15 24.12 26.45 8.02
C VAL A 15 22.82 26.39 7.19
N LEU A 16 22.42 27.50 6.55
CA LEU A 16 21.24 27.51 5.67
C LEU A 16 21.41 26.61 4.44
N VAL A 17 22.58 26.63 3.79
CA VAL A 17 22.87 25.76 2.63
C VAL A 17 22.81 24.28 3.04
N LYS A 18 23.41 23.90 4.18
CA LYS A 18 23.33 22.54 4.73
C LYS A 18 21.90 22.14 5.06
N SER A 19 21.15 23.03 5.71
CA SER A 19 19.75 22.79 6.10
C SER A 19 18.87 22.57 4.88
N LEU A 20 19.04 23.40 3.85
CA LEU A 20 18.35 23.24 2.57
C LEU A 20 18.77 21.95 1.86
N GLY A 21 20.06 21.60 1.90
CA GLY A 21 20.57 20.34 1.33
C GLY A 21 19.96 19.10 1.98
N ILE A 22 19.87 19.08 3.31
CA ILE A 22 19.21 18.01 4.07
C ILE A 22 17.72 17.98 3.73
N PHE A 23 17.04 19.13 3.72
CA PHE A 23 15.62 19.21 3.37
C PHE A 23 15.33 18.67 1.96
N VAL A 24 16.15 19.03 0.97
CA VAL A 24 16.04 18.53 -0.40
C VAL A 24 16.31 17.02 -0.45
N PHE A 25 17.33 16.53 0.25
CA PHE A 25 17.62 15.10 0.35
C PHE A 25 16.43 14.33 0.94
N LEU A 26 15.81 14.85 2.00
CA LEU A 26 14.64 14.27 2.65
C LEU A 26 13.34 14.39 1.85
N LEU A 27 13.25 15.33 0.91
CA LEU A 27 12.11 15.42 0.00
C LEU A 27 12.29 14.43 -1.18
N LEU A 28 13.50 14.33 -1.71
CA LEU A 28 13.81 13.43 -2.82
C LEU A 28 13.78 11.96 -2.42
N THR A 29 14.22 11.62 -1.19
CA THR A 29 14.32 10.23 -0.73
C THR A 29 12.95 9.53 -0.73
N PRO A 30 11.89 10.06 -0.09
CA PRO A 30 10.52 9.52 -0.19
C PRO A 30 10.00 9.44 -1.62
N MET A 31 10.19 10.48 -2.43
CA MET A 31 9.70 10.49 -3.82
C MET A 31 10.32 9.34 -4.65
N LEU A 32 11.62 9.10 -4.48
CA LEU A 32 12.32 7.99 -5.12
C LEU A 32 11.95 6.65 -4.47
N ALA A 33 11.78 6.60 -3.15
CA ALA A 33 11.45 5.38 -2.42
C ALA A 33 10.07 4.85 -2.83
N VAL A 34 9.06 5.71 -2.94
CA VAL A 34 7.70 5.35 -3.43
C VAL A 34 7.78 4.78 -4.85
N TYR A 35 8.57 5.40 -5.73
CA TYR A 35 8.78 4.89 -7.09
C TYR A 35 9.48 3.53 -7.10
N ALA A 36 10.54 3.39 -6.31
CA ALA A 36 11.30 2.16 -6.18
C ALA A 36 10.43 1.04 -5.60
N GLU A 37 9.65 1.31 -4.56
CA GLU A 37 8.74 0.38 -3.92
C GLU A 37 7.73 -0.18 -4.94
N ARG A 38 7.07 0.69 -5.71
CA ARG A 38 6.12 0.25 -6.75
C ARG A 38 6.76 -0.67 -7.78
N LYS A 39 8.00 -0.42 -8.18
CA LYS A 39 8.70 -1.25 -9.18
C LYS A 39 9.22 -2.55 -8.61
N ILE A 40 9.87 -2.50 -7.46
CA ILE A 40 10.51 -3.65 -6.82
C ILE A 40 9.44 -4.67 -6.42
N VAL A 41 8.33 -4.22 -5.82
CA VAL A 41 7.20 -5.10 -5.46
C VAL A 41 6.54 -5.67 -6.72
N ALA A 42 6.40 -4.88 -7.79
CA ALA A 42 5.89 -5.39 -9.06
C ALA A 42 6.77 -6.52 -9.63
N PHE A 43 8.10 -6.38 -9.56
CA PHE A 43 9.03 -7.42 -9.99
C PHE A 43 8.95 -8.68 -9.12
N MET A 44 8.84 -8.56 -7.80
CA MET A 44 8.61 -9.71 -6.90
C MET A 44 7.32 -10.47 -7.26
N GLN A 45 6.29 -9.73 -7.67
CA GLN A 45 4.98 -10.25 -8.09
C GLN A 45 4.91 -10.66 -9.57
N MET A 46 6.03 -10.62 -10.31
CA MET A 46 6.10 -10.92 -11.74
C MET A 46 5.13 -10.08 -12.60
N ARG A 47 4.86 -8.84 -12.19
CA ARG A 47 4.10 -7.83 -12.95
C ARG A 47 4.96 -6.64 -13.34
N VAL A 48 4.55 -5.88 -14.35
CA VAL A 48 5.23 -4.64 -14.73
C VAL A 48 4.82 -3.51 -13.78
N GLY A 49 5.81 -2.81 -13.21
CA GLY A 49 5.57 -1.58 -12.41
C GLY A 49 5.25 -0.37 -13.29
N PRO A 50 5.21 0.86 -12.74
CA PRO A 50 4.90 2.06 -13.50
C PRO A 50 5.80 2.24 -14.74
N ASN A 51 5.18 2.33 -15.93
CA ASN A 51 5.88 2.43 -17.22
C ASN A 51 5.41 3.59 -18.14
N ARG A 52 4.39 4.37 -17.75
CA ARG A 52 3.76 5.40 -18.59
C ARG A 52 4.28 6.82 -18.39
N VAL A 53 4.18 7.33 -17.15
CA VAL A 53 4.43 8.74 -16.87
C VAL A 53 5.94 9.00 -16.82
N GLY A 54 6.49 9.48 -17.93
CA GLY A 54 7.94 9.66 -18.13
C GLY A 54 8.67 8.37 -18.53
N PRO A 55 9.98 8.45 -18.85
CA PRO A 55 10.75 7.30 -19.28
C PRO A 55 10.80 6.25 -18.16
N ARG A 56 10.20 5.08 -18.40
CA ARG A 56 10.02 4.01 -17.40
C ARG A 56 9.28 4.45 -16.13
N GLY A 57 8.37 5.42 -16.22
CA GLY A 57 7.52 5.83 -15.10
C GLY A 57 8.18 6.76 -14.06
N THR A 58 9.36 7.32 -14.33
CA THR A 58 10.11 8.13 -13.35
C THR A 58 9.40 9.40 -12.90
N LEU A 59 8.48 9.94 -13.71
CA LEU A 59 7.74 11.16 -13.38
C LEU A 59 6.45 10.87 -12.58
N GLN A 60 6.16 9.61 -12.26
CA GLN A 60 4.95 9.22 -11.53
C GLN A 60 4.87 9.87 -10.14
N SER A 61 5.94 9.85 -9.36
CA SER A 61 5.93 10.45 -8.01
C SER A 61 5.69 11.97 -8.04
N ILE A 62 6.14 12.64 -9.11
CA ILE A 62 5.87 14.07 -9.32
C ILE A 62 4.39 14.28 -9.66
N ALA A 63 3.81 13.45 -10.54
CA ALA A 63 2.39 13.52 -10.87
C ALA A 63 1.50 13.28 -9.63
N ASP A 64 1.90 12.34 -8.76
CA ASP A 64 1.20 12.09 -7.49
C ASP A 64 1.30 13.31 -6.55
N GLY A 65 2.46 13.98 -6.47
CA GLY A 65 2.63 15.21 -5.70
C GLY A 65 1.77 16.37 -6.23
N VAL A 66 1.74 16.58 -7.56
CA VAL A 66 0.88 17.59 -8.19
C VAL A 66 -0.60 17.28 -7.96
N LYS A 67 -0.98 16.00 -8.05
CA LYS A 67 -2.33 15.55 -7.71
C LYS A 67 -2.69 15.93 -6.28
N MET A 68 -1.82 15.67 -5.31
CA MET A 68 -2.10 16.01 -3.91
C MET A 68 -2.22 17.53 -3.70
N LEU A 69 -1.48 18.35 -4.45
CA LEU A 69 -1.58 19.81 -4.37
C LEU A 69 -2.89 20.36 -4.96
N LEU A 70 -3.36 19.78 -6.08
CA LEU A 70 -4.59 20.20 -6.76
C LEU A 70 -5.84 19.54 -6.19
N LYS A 71 -5.69 18.49 -5.38
CA LYS A 71 -6.83 17.79 -4.77
C LYS A 71 -7.49 18.68 -3.73
N GLU A 72 -8.81 18.68 -3.75
CA GLU A 72 -9.63 19.40 -2.77
C GLU A 72 -9.30 18.99 -1.33
N ASP A 73 -9.00 19.99 -0.50
CA ASP A 73 -8.74 19.82 0.92
C ASP A 73 -10.04 19.94 1.73
N ILE A 74 -10.57 18.80 2.16
CA ILE A 74 -11.84 18.72 2.90
C ILE A 74 -11.55 18.77 4.39
N ILE A 75 -12.30 19.59 5.13
CA ILE A 75 -12.32 19.62 6.59
C ILE A 75 -13.73 19.23 7.03
N PRO A 76 -13.96 18.03 7.60
CA PRO A 76 -15.28 17.60 8.02
C PRO A 76 -15.84 18.51 9.12
N ALA A 77 -17.16 18.62 9.24
CA ALA A 77 -17.78 19.54 10.21
C ALA A 77 -17.64 19.10 11.68
N ILE A 78 -17.44 17.81 11.92
CA ILE A 78 -17.39 17.19 13.26
C ILE A 78 -15.99 17.32 13.90
N VAL A 79 -14.94 17.66 13.14
CA VAL A 79 -13.55 17.64 13.62
C VAL A 79 -13.18 18.84 14.50
N ASP A 80 -12.21 18.62 15.40
CA ASP A 80 -11.51 19.69 16.10
C ASP A 80 -10.54 20.39 15.14
N LYS A 81 -10.94 21.55 14.59
CA LYS A 81 -10.21 22.21 13.49
C LYS A 81 -8.75 22.54 13.83
N PRO A 82 -8.41 23.17 14.98
CA PRO A 82 -7.02 23.45 15.33
C PRO A 82 -6.14 22.21 15.37
N ILE A 83 -6.58 21.15 16.06
CA ILE A 83 -5.79 19.93 16.22
C ILE A 83 -5.71 19.18 14.89
N PHE A 84 -6.79 19.14 14.12
CA PHE A 84 -6.85 18.48 12.82
C PHE A 84 -5.83 19.05 11.84
N VAL A 85 -5.65 20.38 11.81
CA VAL A 85 -4.65 21.03 10.94
C VAL A 85 -3.23 20.89 11.48
N LEU A 86 -3.05 20.88 12.81
CA LEU A 86 -1.73 20.86 13.45
C LEU A 86 -1.12 19.45 13.51
N ALA A 87 -1.94 18.39 13.59
CA ALA A 87 -1.46 17.02 13.74
C ALA A 87 -0.48 16.55 12.62
N PRO A 88 -0.72 16.79 11.32
CA PRO A 88 0.25 16.47 10.27
C PRO A 88 1.56 17.25 10.41
N VAL A 89 1.50 18.51 10.86
CA VAL A 89 2.67 19.36 11.09
C VAL A 89 3.52 18.81 12.24
N ILE A 90 2.87 18.40 13.34
CA ILE A 90 3.52 17.78 14.50
C ILE A 90 4.18 16.45 14.12
N SER A 91 3.66 15.71 13.15
CA SER A 91 4.30 14.48 12.67
C SER A 91 5.50 14.78 11.75
N LEU A 92 5.37 15.75 10.84
CA LEU A 92 6.40 16.04 9.83
C LEU A 92 7.63 16.77 10.38
N ILE A 93 7.45 17.76 11.25
CA ILE A 93 8.57 18.58 11.76
C ILE A 93 9.60 17.72 12.50
N PRO A 94 9.23 16.88 13.49
CA PRO A 94 10.19 16.03 14.19
C PRO A 94 10.89 15.03 13.25
N ALA A 95 10.18 14.51 12.25
CA ALA A 95 10.76 13.58 11.28
C ALA A 95 11.91 14.24 10.49
N VAL A 96 11.74 15.51 10.07
CA VAL A 96 12.79 16.30 9.40
C VAL A 96 13.91 16.69 10.38
N MET A 97 13.54 17.14 11.59
CA MET A 97 14.48 17.61 12.60
C MET A 97 15.41 16.50 13.10
N ALA A 98 14.94 15.25 13.18
CA ALA A 98 15.74 14.10 13.58
C ALA A 98 17.00 13.90 12.70
N PHE A 99 16.96 14.33 11.44
CA PHE A 99 18.08 14.21 10.51
C PHE A 99 19.20 15.25 10.73
N ALA A 100 18.95 16.29 11.55
CA ALA A 100 19.92 17.35 11.81
C ALA A 100 21.23 16.84 12.44
N VAL A 101 21.14 15.76 13.24
CA VAL A 101 22.30 15.18 13.95
C VAL A 101 22.90 13.97 13.23
N ILE A 102 22.43 13.66 12.03
CA ILE A 102 22.90 12.48 11.31
C ILE A 102 24.14 12.85 10.47
N PRO A 103 25.23 12.09 10.59
CA PRO A 103 26.51 12.46 10.02
C PRO A 103 26.62 11.85 8.59
N PHE A 104 26.69 12.68 7.54
CA PHE A 104 26.72 12.23 6.12
C PHE A 104 28.13 11.97 5.58
N GLY A 105 29.14 12.65 6.10
CA GLY A 105 30.52 12.50 5.68
C GLY A 105 31.50 13.23 6.59
N PRO A 106 32.82 13.05 6.35
CA PRO A 106 33.88 13.73 7.11
C PRO A 106 33.92 15.23 6.79
N GLU A 107 34.99 15.91 7.23
CA GLU A 107 35.27 17.31 6.91
C GLU A 107 35.50 17.51 5.40
N VAL A 108 34.77 18.47 4.83
CA VAL A 108 34.84 18.83 3.42
C VAL A 108 34.88 20.34 3.28
N SER A 109 35.64 20.82 2.28
CA SER A 109 35.68 22.23 1.92
C SER A 109 34.49 22.62 1.05
N ILE A 110 33.65 23.53 1.51
CA ILE A 110 32.55 24.14 0.76
C ILE A 110 32.88 25.62 0.55
N PHE A 111 33.13 26.02 -0.70
CA PHE A 111 33.47 27.41 -1.06
C PHE A 111 34.63 28.04 -0.26
N GLY A 112 35.62 27.23 0.12
CA GLY A 112 36.82 27.68 0.86
C GLY A 112 36.73 27.52 2.39
N GLU A 113 35.56 27.20 2.94
CA GLU A 113 35.36 26.92 4.37
C GLU A 113 35.37 25.41 4.61
N THR A 114 36.15 24.93 5.57
CA THR A 114 36.18 23.52 5.98
C THR A 114 35.08 23.26 6.99
N THR A 115 34.15 22.37 6.67
CA THR A 115 33.01 22.07 7.52
C THR A 115 32.69 20.58 7.49
N GLN A 116 32.13 20.05 8.59
CA GLN A 116 31.68 18.66 8.63
C GLN A 116 30.37 18.48 7.85
N LEU A 117 30.19 17.34 7.17
CA LEU A 117 28.94 16.98 6.48
C LEU A 117 27.85 16.54 7.49
N GLN A 118 27.60 17.38 8.47
CA GLN A 118 26.59 17.25 9.50
C GLN A 118 26.09 18.67 9.82
N LEU A 119 24.79 18.82 10.15
CA LEU A 119 24.24 20.14 10.48
C LEU A 119 24.66 20.58 11.87
N THR A 120 24.51 19.70 12.86
CA THR A 120 24.97 19.94 14.23
C THR A 120 25.25 18.61 14.91
N ASP A 121 26.18 18.59 15.87
CA ASP A 121 26.38 17.45 16.77
C ASP A 121 26.26 17.93 18.22
N MET A 122 25.81 17.03 19.08
CA MET A 122 25.68 17.30 20.51
C MET A 122 26.01 16.05 21.33
N PRO A 123 26.47 16.20 22.59
CA PRO A 123 26.82 15.06 23.43
C PRO A 123 25.70 14.03 23.63
N VAL A 124 24.44 14.45 23.44
CA VAL A 124 23.22 13.64 23.61
C VAL A 124 22.46 13.43 22.29
N ALA A 125 23.17 13.43 21.16
CA ALA A 125 22.56 13.41 19.82
C ALA A 125 21.58 12.24 19.60
N VAL A 126 21.91 11.02 20.03
CA VAL A 126 21.00 9.87 19.85
C VAL A 126 19.74 10.00 20.73
N LEU A 127 19.85 10.57 21.92
CA LEU A 127 18.68 10.82 22.78
C LEU A 127 17.76 11.89 22.20
N TYR A 128 18.32 12.88 21.50
CA TYR A 128 17.54 13.86 20.75
C TYR A 128 16.72 13.20 19.64
N VAL A 129 17.27 12.23 18.90
CA VAL A 129 16.51 11.52 17.86
C VAL A 129 15.36 10.73 18.46
N LEU A 130 15.59 10.03 19.59
CA LEU A 130 14.50 9.37 20.33
C LEU A 130 13.42 10.37 20.76
N ALA A 131 13.80 11.51 21.32
CA ALA A 131 12.84 12.55 21.71
C ALA A 131 12.01 13.06 20.52
N MET A 132 12.63 13.24 19.35
CA MET A 132 11.91 13.65 18.13
C MET A 132 10.97 12.54 17.63
N ALA A 133 11.38 11.27 17.71
CA ALA A 133 10.52 10.14 17.41
C ALA A 133 9.27 10.13 18.32
N SER A 134 9.45 10.26 19.64
CA SER A 134 8.33 10.33 20.60
C SER A 134 7.37 11.50 20.29
N VAL A 135 7.90 12.67 19.90
CA VAL A 135 7.07 13.83 19.50
C VAL A 135 6.27 13.53 18.23
N GLY A 136 6.85 12.81 17.27
CA GLY A 136 6.15 12.37 16.06
C GLY A 136 4.93 11.50 16.35
N VAL A 137 4.99 10.64 17.38
CA VAL A 137 3.88 9.78 17.82
C VAL A 137 2.68 10.60 18.32
N TYR A 138 2.91 11.74 18.97
CA TYR A 138 1.81 12.63 19.35
C TYR A 138 1.01 13.11 18.15
N GLY A 139 1.66 13.32 16.99
CA GLY A 139 0.97 13.66 15.75
C GLY A 139 -0.06 12.60 15.34
N ILE A 140 0.28 11.31 15.51
CA ILE A 140 -0.59 10.17 15.18
C ILE A 140 -1.81 10.09 16.12
N VAL A 141 -1.60 10.23 17.43
CA VAL A 141 -2.70 10.23 18.43
C VAL A 141 -3.65 11.38 18.19
N LEU A 142 -3.10 12.59 18.02
CA LEU A 142 -3.86 13.82 17.85
C LEU A 142 -4.66 13.77 16.54
N ALA A 143 -4.13 13.16 15.48
CA ALA A 143 -4.84 12.94 14.23
C ALA A 143 -6.06 12.03 14.41
N GLY A 144 -5.88 10.90 15.09
CA GLY A 144 -6.96 9.96 15.39
C GLY A 144 -8.05 10.58 16.27
N TRP A 145 -7.66 11.39 17.27
CA TRP A 145 -8.60 12.11 18.14
C TRP A 145 -9.33 13.23 17.43
N ALA A 146 -8.64 14.07 16.66
CA ALA A 146 -9.22 15.25 16.00
C ALA A 146 -10.21 14.88 14.90
N SER A 147 -10.09 13.68 14.33
CA SER A 147 -10.97 13.16 13.27
C SER A 147 -12.44 13.01 13.71
N GLY A 148 -12.74 12.98 15.01
CA GLY A 148 -14.12 13.01 15.51
C GLY A 148 -14.95 11.74 15.26
N SER A 149 -14.32 10.66 14.80
CA SER A 149 -14.92 9.34 14.60
C SER A 149 -14.17 8.27 15.40
N THR A 150 -14.85 7.19 15.79
CA THR A 150 -14.30 6.16 16.68
C THR A 150 -13.30 5.23 15.99
N TYR A 151 -13.46 4.98 14.68
CA TYR A 151 -12.55 4.12 13.92
C TYR A 151 -11.12 4.70 13.82
N PRO A 152 -10.93 5.98 13.45
CA PRO A 152 -9.62 6.60 13.39
C PRO A 152 -8.97 6.77 14.76
N LEU A 153 -9.77 7.03 15.80
CA LEU A 153 -9.29 7.06 17.17
C LEU A 153 -8.70 5.71 17.59
N LEU A 154 -9.42 4.61 17.32
CA LEU A 154 -8.94 3.27 17.65
C LEU A 154 -7.69 2.88 16.84
N GLY A 155 -7.62 3.29 15.56
CA GLY A 155 -6.43 3.15 14.73
C GLY A 155 -5.22 3.93 15.26
N GLY A 156 -5.40 5.20 15.62
CA GLY A 156 -4.35 6.05 16.20
C GLY A 156 -3.84 5.54 17.56
N LEU A 157 -4.73 5.07 18.44
CA LEU A 157 -4.35 4.48 19.73
C LEU A 157 -3.52 3.19 19.56
N ARG A 158 -3.90 2.32 18.62
CA ARG A 158 -3.16 1.07 18.34
C ARG A 158 -1.78 1.36 17.74
N SER A 159 -1.70 2.27 16.77
CA SER A 159 -0.41 2.72 16.21
C SER A 159 0.51 3.27 17.29
N THR A 160 -0.04 4.11 18.17
CA THR A 160 0.73 4.73 19.25
C THR A 160 1.25 3.71 20.26
N ALA A 161 0.38 2.79 20.72
CA ALA A 161 0.78 1.74 21.64
C ALA A 161 1.87 0.83 21.05
N GLN A 162 1.78 0.56 19.74
CA GLN A 162 2.81 -0.14 18.99
C GLN A 162 4.12 0.65 18.99
N VAL A 163 4.12 1.88 18.48
CA VAL A 163 5.35 2.66 18.28
C VAL A 163 6.08 2.82 19.61
N ILE A 164 5.39 3.22 20.68
CA ILE A 164 5.96 3.35 22.03
C ILE A 164 6.60 2.04 22.53
N SER A 165 5.95 0.90 22.30
CA SER A 165 6.48 -0.38 22.78
C SER A 165 7.78 -0.77 22.08
N TYR A 166 7.89 -0.47 20.79
CA TYR A 166 9.08 -0.78 19.99
C TYR A 166 10.18 0.28 20.13
N GLU A 167 9.81 1.51 20.45
CA GLU A 167 10.72 2.59 20.83
C GLU A 167 11.53 2.21 22.09
N ILE A 168 10.88 1.61 23.10
CA ILE A 168 11.56 1.11 24.31
C ILE A 168 12.59 0.02 23.95
N ALA A 169 12.22 -0.95 23.11
CA ALA A 169 13.11 -2.01 22.66
C ALA A 169 14.30 -1.45 21.84
N MET A 170 14.04 -0.44 20.99
CA MET A 170 15.05 0.28 20.23
C MET A 170 16.03 1.02 21.14
N ALA A 171 15.53 1.75 22.14
CA ALA A 171 16.37 2.49 23.10
C ALA A 171 17.30 1.57 23.91
N LEU A 172 16.83 0.38 24.30
CA LEU A 172 17.66 -0.63 24.96
C LEU A 172 18.79 -1.13 24.04
N CYS A 173 18.57 -1.23 22.73
CA CYS A 173 19.64 -1.58 21.78
C CYS A 173 20.72 -0.50 21.72
N PHE A 174 20.35 0.78 21.81
CA PHE A 174 21.30 1.89 21.82
C PHE A 174 22.16 1.93 23.08
N ALA A 175 21.63 1.51 24.22
CA ALA A 175 22.41 1.42 25.46
C ALA A 175 23.68 0.55 25.30
N ALA A 176 23.58 -0.58 24.60
CA ALA A 176 24.75 -1.43 24.31
C ALA A 176 25.78 -0.72 23.42
N VAL A 177 25.33 0.10 22.46
CA VAL A 177 26.20 0.90 21.59
C VAL A 177 26.93 1.98 22.40
N PHE A 178 26.23 2.67 23.30
CA PHE A 178 26.83 3.70 24.16
C PHE A 178 27.89 3.14 25.09
N LEU A 179 27.69 1.94 25.65
CA LEU A 179 28.67 1.27 26.50
C LEU A 179 29.98 0.94 25.76
N LEU A 180 29.88 0.62 24.46
CA LEU A 180 31.05 0.30 23.64
C LEU A 180 31.74 1.56 23.11
N ALA A 181 30.98 2.53 22.61
CA ALA A 181 31.50 3.77 22.04
C ALA A 181 32.02 4.76 23.10
N GLY A 182 31.46 4.73 24.32
CA GLY A 182 31.79 5.69 25.38
C GLY A 182 31.25 7.11 25.16
N THR A 183 30.37 7.30 24.18
CA THR A 183 29.72 8.58 23.85
C THR A 183 28.30 8.33 23.30
N MET A 184 27.44 9.34 23.37
CA MET A 184 26.12 9.37 22.72
C MET A 184 26.06 10.37 21.55
N SER A 185 27.20 10.98 21.18
CA SER A 185 27.33 11.79 19.97
C SER A 185 27.41 10.91 18.72
N THR A 186 26.75 11.31 17.63
CA THR A 186 26.69 10.49 16.42
C THR A 186 28.03 10.45 15.70
N SER A 187 28.75 11.58 15.63
CA SER A 187 30.10 11.63 15.06
C SER A 187 31.08 10.76 15.85
N GLY A 188 31.04 10.85 17.18
CA GLY A 188 31.92 10.10 18.07
C GLY A 188 31.65 8.59 18.02
N ILE A 189 30.41 8.18 17.79
CA ILE A 189 30.07 6.76 17.56
C ILE A 189 30.67 6.29 16.23
N VAL A 190 30.55 7.06 15.15
CA VAL A 190 31.12 6.70 13.84
C VAL A 190 32.64 6.57 13.91
N ASP A 191 33.31 7.51 14.58
CA ASP A 191 34.76 7.47 14.78
C ASP A 191 35.20 6.24 15.59
N ALA A 192 34.41 5.84 16.60
CA ALA A 192 34.70 4.66 17.41
C ALA A 192 34.52 3.34 16.62
N GLN A 193 33.86 3.38 15.46
CA GLN A 193 33.70 2.24 14.56
C GLN A 193 34.83 2.11 13.52
N TYR A 194 35.88 2.93 13.62
CA TYR A 194 37.04 2.81 12.75
C TYR A 194 37.72 1.45 12.95
N GLY A 195 37.75 0.62 11.90
CA GLY A 195 38.33 -0.73 11.89
C GLY A 195 37.29 -1.86 11.95
N THR A 196 36.44 -1.91 12.99
CA THR A 196 35.43 -2.97 13.14
C THR A 196 34.03 -2.38 13.33
N TRP A 197 33.09 -2.78 12.47
CA TRP A 197 31.70 -2.38 12.60
C TRP A 197 31.01 -3.02 13.79
N TYR A 198 30.13 -2.26 14.44
CA TYR A 198 29.42 -2.76 15.62
C TYR A 198 28.40 -3.85 15.30
N VAL A 199 27.98 -4.02 14.04
CA VAL A 199 27.15 -5.17 13.66
C VAL A 199 27.79 -6.51 14.03
N PHE A 200 29.12 -6.62 13.95
CA PHE A 200 29.83 -7.87 14.28
C PHE A 200 30.01 -8.09 15.78
N LEU A 201 30.05 -7.00 16.56
CA LEU A 201 30.24 -7.05 18.02
C LEU A 201 28.91 -7.10 18.78
N LEU A 202 27.90 -6.42 18.27
CA LEU A 202 26.59 -6.22 18.90
C LEU A 202 25.46 -6.81 18.03
N LEU A 203 25.69 -8.01 17.50
CA LEU A 203 24.74 -8.68 16.60
C LEU A 203 23.31 -8.81 17.20
N PRO A 204 23.11 -9.21 18.48
CA PRO A 204 21.77 -9.24 19.07
C PRO A 204 21.10 -7.86 19.11
N SER A 205 21.84 -6.81 19.47
CA SER A 205 21.32 -5.44 19.44
C SER A 205 20.90 -5.03 18.04
N PHE A 206 21.69 -5.39 17.02
CA PHE A 206 21.33 -5.10 15.63
C PHE A 206 20.07 -5.85 15.19
N LEU A 207 19.94 -7.15 15.52
CA LEU A 207 18.75 -7.94 15.15
C LEU A 207 17.49 -7.41 15.82
N ILE A 208 17.56 -7.07 17.10
CA ILE A 208 16.42 -6.49 17.83
C ILE A 208 16.10 -5.10 17.26
N TYR A 209 17.12 -4.28 17.00
CA TYR A 209 16.94 -2.98 16.35
C TYR A 209 16.29 -3.10 14.98
N ALA A 210 16.70 -4.07 14.15
CA ALA A 210 16.15 -4.31 12.82
C ALA A 210 14.66 -4.70 12.85
N VAL A 211 14.20 -5.38 13.91
CA VAL A 211 12.76 -5.65 14.12
C VAL A 211 12.07 -4.39 14.65
N SER A 212 12.66 -3.70 15.63
CA SER A 212 12.05 -2.52 16.25
C SER A 212 11.91 -1.33 15.31
N MET A 213 12.86 -1.11 14.39
CA MET A 213 12.75 -0.04 13.40
C MET A 213 11.57 -0.23 12.43
N VAL A 214 11.16 -1.48 12.17
CA VAL A 214 9.95 -1.76 11.39
C VAL A 214 8.69 -1.48 12.21
N GLY A 215 8.71 -1.81 13.50
CA GLY A 215 7.62 -1.45 14.43
C GLY A 215 7.43 0.06 14.58
N GLU A 216 8.52 0.81 14.64
CA GLU A 216 8.55 2.28 14.75
C GLU A 216 7.91 3.00 13.56
N THR A 217 8.16 2.48 12.35
CA THR A 217 7.69 3.11 11.10
C THR A 217 6.26 2.72 10.71
N ASN A 218 5.57 1.89 11.51
CA ASN A 218 4.24 1.35 11.21
C ASN A 218 4.11 0.71 9.81
N ARG A 219 5.20 0.17 9.24
CA ARG A 219 5.18 -0.36 7.86
C ARG A 219 4.91 -1.86 7.83
N ALA A 220 4.36 -2.34 6.72
CA ALA A 220 4.09 -3.76 6.49
C ALA A 220 5.38 -4.57 6.69
N PRO A 221 5.35 -5.66 7.48
CA PRO A 221 4.19 -6.43 7.98
C PRO A 221 3.48 -5.91 9.25
N PHE A 222 3.95 -4.81 9.86
CA PHE A 222 3.47 -4.28 11.14
C PHE A 222 2.62 -3.02 10.99
N ASP A 223 1.87 -2.96 9.89
CA ASP A 223 1.04 -1.85 9.49
C ASP A 223 -0.41 -2.09 9.90
N LEU A 224 -0.66 -1.91 11.20
CA LEU A 224 -1.95 -2.13 11.84
C LEU A 224 -2.98 -1.03 11.52
N PRO A 225 -2.61 0.25 11.32
CA PRO A 225 -3.55 1.30 10.97
C PRO A 225 -3.94 1.34 9.48
N GLU A 226 -3.03 1.07 8.54
CA GLU A 226 -3.32 1.10 7.08
C GLU A 226 -4.03 -0.19 6.62
N ALA A 227 -4.13 -1.22 7.47
CA ALA A 227 -4.73 -2.50 7.11
C ALA A 227 -6.22 -2.35 6.75
N GLU A 228 -6.50 -2.38 5.44
CA GLU A 228 -7.86 -2.34 4.86
C GLU A 228 -8.79 -3.41 5.44
N GLY A 229 -8.23 -4.56 5.85
CA GLY A 229 -8.98 -5.67 6.46
C GLY A 229 -9.29 -5.51 7.96
N GLU A 230 -8.77 -4.49 8.64
CA GLU A 230 -9.09 -4.19 10.04
C GLU A 230 -9.78 -2.83 10.20
N LEU A 231 -9.02 -1.72 10.15
CA LEU A 231 -9.51 -0.38 10.55
C LEU A 231 -9.55 0.63 9.41
N VAL A 232 -9.68 0.17 8.16
CA VAL A 232 -10.00 0.99 6.97
C VAL A 232 -9.13 2.25 6.84
N GLY A 233 -7.84 2.21 7.20
CA GLY A 233 -6.91 3.34 7.04
C GLY A 233 -6.64 4.17 8.30
N GLY A 234 -7.13 3.77 9.47
CA GLY A 234 -6.66 4.28 10.76
C GLY A 234 -6.81 5.79 10.90
N PHE A 235 -5.73 6.50 11.27
CA PHE A 235 -5.77 7.95 11.47
C PHE A 235 -5.75 8.77 10.16
N HIS A 236 -5.63 8.13 8.99
CA HIS A 236 -5.59 8.81 7.69
C HIS A 236 -6.97 9.04 7.07
N THR A 237 -8.03 8.38 7.54
CA THR A 237 -9.31 8.27 6.82
C THR A 237 -9.99 9.60 6.53
N GLU A 238 -9.89 10.56 7.45
CA GLU A 238 -10.54 11.87 7.33
C GLU A 238 -9.66 12.91 6.62
N TYR A 239 -8.40 12.58 6.34
CA TYR A 239 -7.44 13.51 5.75
C TYR A 239 -7.42 13.43 4.22
N SER A 240 -7.53 14.59 3.57
CA SER A 240 -7.41 14.74 2.11
C SER A 240 -6.16 15.57 1.74
N SER A 241 -5.84 15.58 0.44
CA SER A 241 -4.92 16.55 -0.17
C SER A 241 -3.55 16.61 0.52
N LEU A 242 -3.05 17.82 0.78
CA LEU A 242 -1.75 18.07 1.40
C LEU A 242 -1.62 17.52 2.82
N LYS A 243 -2.68 17.55 3.63
CA LYS A 243 -2.60 17.06 5.02
C LYS A 243 -2.36 15.55 5.07
N PHE A 244 -3.01 14.79 4.18
CA PHE A 244 -2.71 13.38 3.98
C PHE A 244 -1.27 13.17 3.48
N ALA A 245 -0.86 13.96 2.48
CA ALA A 245 0.50 13.87 1.93
C ALA A 245 1.58 14.16 2.99
N MET A 246 1.33 15.03 3.96
CA MET A 246 2.26 15.32 5.07
C MET A 246 2.45 14.12 6.01
N PHE A 247 1.40 13.36 6.33
CA PHE A 247 1.55 12.12 7.11
C PHE A 247 2.35 11.07 6.37
N MET A 248 2.02 10.82 5.10
CA MET A 248 2.79 9.89 4.28
C MET A 248 4.25 10.35 4.15
N MET A 249 4.48 11.65 3.94
CA MET A 249 5.83 12.19 3.88
C MET A 249 6.58 11.97 5.20
N ALA A 250 5.94 12.23 6.34
CA ALA A 250 6.52 12.01 7.66
C ALA A 250 6.89 10.54 7.90
N GLU A 251 6.03 9.60 7.51
CA GLU A 251 6.29 8.15 7.62
C GLU A 251 7.51 7.73 6.79
N TYR A 252 7.59 8.15 5.53
CA TYR A 252 8.73 7.83 4.66
C TYR A 252 10.03 8.52 5.10
N ILE A 253 9.96 9.75 5.61
CA ILE A 253 11.11 10.43 6.21
C ILE A 253 11.56 9.67 7.46
N ASN A 254 10.62 9.24 8.32
CA ASN A 254 10.98 8.45 9.50
C ASN A 254 11.63 7.11 9.12
N MET A 255 11.15 6.46 8.05
CA MET A 255 11.78 5.27 7.47
C MET A 255 13.24 5.53 7.03
N ALA A 256 13.50 6.69 6.41
CA ALA A 256 14.86 7.11 6.08
C ALA A 256 15.69 7.41 7.35
N THR A 257 15.11 8.04 8.37
CA THR A 257 15.74 8.36 9.65
C THR A 257 16.17 7.10 10.41
N VAL A 258 15.30 6.11 10.58
CA VAL A 258 15.67 4.85 11.24
C VAL A 258 16.70 4.06 10.41
N SER A 259 16.62 4.09 9.09
CA SER A 259 17.63 3.49 8.20
C SER A 259 19.00 4.17 8.33
N ALA A 260 18.99 5.50 8.48
CA ALA A 260 20.19 6.30 8.71
C ALA A 260 20.79 6.04 10.11
N LEU A 261 19.97 5.91 11.14
CA LEU A 261 20.43 5.49 12.47
C LEU A 261 21.03 4.08 12.45
N ALA A 262 20.42 3.12 11.76
CA ALA A 262 20.98 1.78 11.57
C ALA A 262 22.40 1.85 10.99
N THR A 263 22.55 2.70 9.97
CA THR A 263 23.80 2.92 9.24
C THR A 263 24.87 3.55 10.15
N THR A 264 24.49 4.59 10.89
CA THR A 264 25.37 5.36 11.79
C THR A 264 25.79 4.56 13.01
N LEU A 265 24.90 3.78 13.61
CA LEU A 265 25.17 3.09 14.89
C LEU A 265 25.79 1.70 14.71
N PHE A 266 25.48 0.97 13.62
CA PHE A 266 25.92 -0.41 13.45
C PHE A 266 26.87 -0.64 12.27
N PHE A 267 26.74 0.12 11.18
CA PHE A 267 27.45 -0.10 9.92
C PHE A 267 28.58 0.91 9.65
N GLY A 268 29.08 1.60 10.68
CA GLY A 268 30.23 2.50 10.54
C GLY A 268 29.91 3.81 9.81
N GLY A 269 28.64 4.24 9.79
CA GLY A 269 28.22 5.50 9.17
C GLY A 269 28.67 5.63 7.71
N TRP A 270 29.42 6.69 7.42
CA TRP A 270 29.95 7.00 6.09
C TRP A 270 31.20 6.21 5.69
N HIS A 271 31.79 5.40 6.57
CA HIS A 271 32.98 4.62 6.23
C HIS A 271 32.68 3.60 5.13
N ALA A 272 33.59 3.46 4.16
CA ALA A 272 33.42 2.53 3.05
C ALA A 272 33.27 1.06 3.53
N PRO A 273 32.43 0.26 2.87
CA PRO A 273 32.32 -1.17 3.14
C PRO A 273 33.62 -1.91 2.79
N PHE A 274 33.96 -2.95 3.54
CA PHE A 274 35.00 -3.89 3.15
C PHE A 274 34.56 -4.63 1.87
N PRO A 275 35.40 -4.77 0.82
CA PRO A 275 36.83 -4.46 0.70
C PRO A 275 37.18 -3.09 0.10
N ILE A 276 36.19 -2.26 -0.26
CA ILE A 276 36.41 -0.95 -0.92
C ILE A 276 37.13 0.05 0.01
N SER A 277 37.05 -0.18 1.33
CA SER A 277 37.81 0.54 2.35
C SER A 277 39.34 0.44 2.22
N LEU A 278 39.85 -0.51 1.42
CA LEU A 278 41.30 -0.64 1.13
C LEU A 278 41.82 0.42 0.15
N TRP A 279 40.93 1.12 -0.56
CA TRP A 279 41.33 2.22 -1.43
C TRP A 279 41.53 3.50 -0.61
N GLU A 280 42.75 4.06 -0.64
CA GLU A 280 43.14 5.25 0.15
C GLU A 280 42.22 6.46 -0.04
N GLY A 281 41.56 6.59 -1.20
CA GLY A 281 40.62 7.69 -1.49
C GLY A 281 39.17 7.47 -1.02
N ALA A 282 38.79 6.24 -0.67
CA ALA A 282 37.38 5.85 -0.49
C ALA A 282 36.69 6.56 0.69
N ASN A 283 37.46 6.96 1.71
CA ASN A 283 36.98 7.64 2.91
C ASN A 283 37.27 9.15 2.91
N SER A 284 37.71 9.72 1.79
CA SER A 284 38.12 11.13 1.68
C SER A 284 37.23 11.93 0.72
N GLY A 285 37.07 13.23 0.99
CA GLY A 285 36.28 14.14 0.16
C GLY A 285 34.78 13.83 0.20
N TRP A 286 34.13 13.82 -0.96
CA TRP A 286 32.68 13.63 -1.10
C TRP A 286 32.23 12.16 -1.25
N TRP A 287 33.16 11.21 -1.46
CA TRP A 287 32.84 9.78 -1.58
C TRP A 287 32.09 9.18 -0.37
N PRO A 288 32.40 9.55 0.88
CA PRO A 288 31.70 9.04 2.06
C PRO A 288 30.19 9.30 2.06
N MET A 289 29.73 10.41 1.46
CA MET A 289 28.30 10.71 1.31
C MET A 289 27.58 9.66 0.45
N LEU A 290 28.25 9.15 -0.59
CA LEU A 290 27.73 8.10 -1.45
C LEU A 290 27.62 6.78 -0.69
N TRP A 291 28.63 6.41 0.11
CA TRP A 291 28.58 5.19 0.94
C TRP A 291 27.46 5.25 1.97
N PHE A 292 27.34 6.39 2.66
CA PHE A 292 26.25 6.62 3.61
C PHE A 292 24.88 6.46 2.94
N THR A 293 24.68 7.15 1.80
CA THR A 293 23.43 7.10 1.05
C THR A 293 23.15 5.68 0.53
N ALA A 294 24.14 4.98 0.00
CA ALA A 294 23.98 3.60 -0.48
C ALA A 294 23.57 2.63 0.64
N LYS A 295 24.11 2.77 1.84
CA LYS A 295 23.72 1.96 3.01
C LYS A 295 22.29 2.28 3.45
N VAL A 296 21.91 3.56 3.53
CA VAL A 296 20.53 3.97 3.81
C VAL A 296 19.56 3.35 2.80
N TRP A 297 19.88 3.44 1.50
CA TRP A 297 19.07 2.82 0.44
C TRP A 297 19.02 1.29 0.50
N THR A 298 20.05 0.64 1.04
CA THR A 298 20.04 -0.81 1.29
C THR A 298 19.01 -1.16 2.37
N PHE A 299 18.91 -0.38 3.45
CA PHE A 299 17.87 -0.57 4.46
C PHE A 299 16.47 -0.23 3.93
N LEU A 300 16.33 0.82 3.12
CA LEU A 300 15.07 1.10 2.41
C LEU A 300 14.66 -0.06 1.49
N PHE A 301 15.61 -0.68 0.79
CA PHE A 301 15.35 -1.89 0.01
C PHE A 301 14.88 -3.05 0.90
N VAL A 302 15.47 -3.24 2.09
CA VAL A 302 15.01 -4.25 3.05
C VAL A 302 13.57 -3.98 3.48
N PHE A 303 13.17 -2.74 3.77
CA PHE A 303 11.78 -2.39 4.06
C PHE A 303 10.82 -2.80 2.93
N ILE A 304 11.17 -2.48 1.69
CA ILE A 304 10.39 -2.84 0.51
C ILE A 304 10.31 -4.36 0.35
N TRP A 305 11.41 -5.06 0.63
CA TRP A 305 11.48 -6.52 0.55
C TRP A 305 10.65 -7.22 1.63
N LEU A 306 10.64 -6.69 2.85
CA LEU A 306 9.78 -7.16 3.93
C LEU A 306 8.30 -7.02 3.56
N ARG A 307 7.90 -5.87 3.01
CA ARG A 307 6.52 -5.64 2.53
C ARG A 307 6.10 -6.61 1.43
N GLY A 308 7.00 -6.93 0.50
CA GLY A 308 6.71 -7.85 -0.61
C GLY A 308 6.67 -9.33 -0.21
N THR A 309 7.16 -9.68 0.98
CA THR A 309 7.40 -11.09 1.37
C THR A 309 6.54 -11.53 2.55
N LEU A 310 6.42 -10.71 3.59
CA LEU A 310 5.82 -11.12 4.85
C LEU A 310 4.30 -10.82 4.89
N PRO A 311 3.49 -11.73 5.45
CA PRO A 311 2.10 -11.45 5.75
C PRO A 311 1.99 -10.46 6.91
N ARG A 312 0.85 -9.76 7.01
CA ARG A 312 0.56 -8.85 8.14
C ARG A 312 0.41 -9.65 9.43
N LEU A 313 0.99 -9.18 10.53
CA LEU A 313 0.79 -9.77 11.87
C LEU A 313 -0.37 -9.10 12.59
N ARG A 314 -1.10 -9.89 13.41
CA ARG A 314 -2.13 -9.36 14.30
C ARG A 314 -1.51 -8.57 15.45
N TYR A 315 -2.18 -7.51 15.89
CA TYR A 315 -1.74 -6.63 17.00
C TYR A 315 -1.32 -7.41 18.25
N ASP A 316 -2.11 -8.38 18.70
CA ASP A 316 -1.79 -9.14 19.91
C ASP A 316 -0.49 -9.94 19.78
N GLN A 317 -0.25 -10.55 18.62
CA GLN A 317 0.99 -11.31 18.35
C GLN A 317 2.18 -10.38 18.32
N PHE A 318 2.02 -9.22 17.68
CA PHE A 318 3.06 -8.22 17.58
C PHE A 318 3.42 -7.61 18.93
N MET A 319 2.44 -7.26 19.77
CA MET A 319 2.70 -6.75 21.11
C MET A 319 3.37 -7.81 22.01
N ASN A 320 2.97 -9.08 21.89
CA ASN A 320 3.63 -10.18 22.58
C ASN A 320 5.10 -10.35 22.16
N LEU A 321 5.43 -10.18 20.87
CA LEU A 321 6.81 -10.25 20.39
C LEU A 321 7.69 -9.17 21.05
N GLY A 322 7.23 -7.92 21.08
CA GLY A 322 7.96 -6.82 21.72
C GLY A 322 8.16 -7.05 23.22
N TRP A 323 7.07 -7.27 23.95
CA TRP A 323 7.09 -7.31 25.42
C TRP A 323 7.63 -8.61 26.02
N LYS A 324 7.39 -9.76 25.39
CA LYS A 324 7.83 -11.06 25.94
C LYS A 324 9.17 -11.54 25.40
N LEU A 325 9.60 -11.08 24.23
CA LEU A 325 10.84 -11.53 23.61
C LEU A 325 11.87 -10.39 23.47
N LEU A 326 11.56 -9.32 22.73
CA LEU A 326 12.57 -8.32 22.37
C LEU A 326 13.09 -7.54 23.58
N ILE A 327 12.20 -6.99 24.42
CA ILE A 327 12.58 -6.20 25.59
C ILE A 327 13.42 -7.04 26.59
N PRO A 328 12.97 -8.23 27.05
CA PRO A 328 13.76 -9.02 27.99
C PRO A 328 15.12 -9.45 27.43
N VAL A 329 15.19 -9.85 26.16
CA VAL A 329 16.46 -10.28 25.53
C VAL A 329 17.41 -9.09 25.38
N SER A 330 16.91 -7.91 24.97
CA SER A 330 17.74 -6.70 24.88
C SER A 330 18.30 -6.28 26.23
N LEU A 331 17.50 -6.34 27.30
CA LEU A 331 17.94 -6.02 28.65
C LEU A 331 19.03 -6.98 29.13
N ALA A 332 18.83 -8.29 28.95
CA ALA A 332 19.84 -9.30 29.29
C ALA A 332 21.14 -9.09 28.50
N TRP A 333 21.03 -8.72 27.22
CA TRP A 333 22.18 -8.44 26.36
C TRP A 333 22.95 -7.18 26.80
N VAL A 334 22.26 -6.09 27.14
CA VAL A 334 22.89 -4.88 27.68
C VAL A 334 23.64 -5.18 28.98
N MET A 335 23.04 -5.96 29.89
CA MET A 335 23.71 -6.38 31.12
C MET A 335 24.97 -7.20 30.84
N PHE A 336 24.90 -8.13 29.87
CA PHE A 336 26.05 -8.93 29.45
C PHE A 336 27.18 -8.05 28.87
N VAL A 337 26.85 -7.11 27.98
CA VAL A 337 27.79 -6.14 27.41
C VAL A 337 28.43 -5.28 28.50
N ALA A 338 27.64 -4.81 29.47
CA ALA A 338 28.14 -4.02 30.59
C ALA A 338 29.13 -4.83 31.45
N THR A 339 28.82 -6.09 31.76
CA THR A 339 29.73 -6.98 32.51
C THR A 339 31.05 -7.19 31.77
N LEU A 340 31.02 -7.46 30.46
CA LEU A 340 32.24 -7.61 29.66
C LEU A 340 33.07 -6.34 29.62
N ARG A 341 32.42 -5.17 29.61
CA ARG A 341 33.11 -3.88 29.65
C ARG A 341 33.83 -3.68 30.99
N VAL A 342 33.20 -4.04 32.12
CA VAL A 342 33.84 -3.96 33.45
C VAL A 342 35.03 -4.91 33.56
N LEU A 343 34.90 -6.16 33.12
CA LEU A 343 36.00 -7.13 33.13
C LEU A 343 37.21 -6.67 32.29
N GLN A 344 36.95 -5.94 31.21
CA GLN A 344 38.02 -5.34 30.42
C GLN A 344 38.74 -4.21 31.16
N LEU A 345 38.00 -3.38 31.90
CA LEU A 345 38.58 -2.32 32.75
C LEU A 345 39.45 -2.91 33.86
N GLU A 346 39.13 -4.12 34.33
CA GLU A 346 39.95 -4.90 35.28
C GLU A 346 41.16 -5.60 34.64
N GLY A 347 41.39 -5.43 33.33
CA GLY A 347 42.58 -5.92 32.63
C GLY A 347 42.42 -7.28 31.93
N MET A 348 41.24 -7.90 31.94
CA MET A 348 40.97 -9.12 31.20
C MET A 348 40.55 -8.81 29.76
N ASN A 349 41.35 -9.21 28.76
CA ASN A 349 41.03 -8.97 27.34
C ASN A 349 39.99 -9.97 26.77
N VAL A 350 38.85 -10.11 27.46
CA VAL A 350 37.75 -11.03 27.09
C VAL A 350 36.60 -10.33 26.36
N GLN A 351 36.65 -9.01 26.20
CA GLN A 351 35.54 -8.22 25.66
C GLN A 351 35.17 -8.61 24.23
N THR A 352 36.11 -8.51 23.29
CA THR A 352 35.88 -8.84 21.87
C THR A 352 35.45 -10.29 21.64
N PRO A 353 36.15 -11.32 22.14
CA PRO A 353 35.71 -12.70 21.95
C PRO A 353 34.40 -13.00 22.68
N GLY A 354 34.18 -12.42 23.88
CA GLY A 354 32.95 -12.57 24.64
C GLY A 354 31.73 -11.97 23.93
N MET A 355 31.89 -10.79 23.31
CA MET A 355 30.84 -10.13 22.52
C MET A 355 30.48 -10.93 21.27
N VAL A 356 31.48 -11.43 20.53
CA VAL A 356 31.23 -12.20 19.31
C VAL A 356 30.57 -13.55 19.63
N ILE A 357 31.14 -14.32 20.58
CA ILE A 357 30.61 -15.65 20.93
C ILE A 357 29.24 -15.51 21.61
N GLY A 358 29.13 -14.65 22.63
CA GLY A 358 27.86 -14.39 23.30
C GLY A 358 26.82 -13.86 22.33
N GLY A 359 27.23 -12.99 21.39
CA GLY A 359 26.34 -12.41 20.38
C GLY A 359 25.79 -13.46 19.43
N ILE A 360 26.63 -14.38 18.95
CA ILE A 360 26.21 -15.50 18.10
C ILE A 360 25.26 -16.43 18.86
N VAL A 361 25.56 -16.79 20.11
CA VAL A 361 24.70 -17.67 20.91
C VAL A 361 23.33 -17.04 21.13
N VAL A 362 23.29 -15.77 21.57
CA VAL A 362 22.02 -15.07 21.80
C VAL A 362 21.25 -14.88 20.49
N ALA A 363 21.93 -14.58 19.38
CA ALA A 363 21.29 -14.48 18.07
C ALA A 363 20.68 -15.81 17.60
N ILE A 364 21.39 -16.93 17.76
CA ILE A 364 20.88 -18.27 17.41
C ILE A 364 19.67 -18.62 18.27
N VAL A 365 19.72 -18.34 19.58
CA VAL A 365 18.59 -18.58 20.49
C VAL A 365 17.40 -17.71 20.09
N LEU A 366 17.62 -16.43 19.80
CA LEU A 366 16.55 -15.51 19.39
C LEU A 366 15.90 -15.96 18.06
N ILE A 367 16.70 -16.30 17.05
CA ILE A 367 16.20 -16.81 15.76
C ILE A 367 15.45 -18.13 15.97
N GLY A 368 16.00 -19.05 16.77
CA GLY A 368 15.35 -20.33 17.09
C GLY A 368 14.01 -20.17 17.80
N LEU A 369 13.89 -19.22 18.72
CA LEU A 369 12.63 -18.90 19.40
C LEU A 369 11.59 -18.32 18.43
N VAL A 370 12.00 -17.44 17.52
CA VAL A 370 11.11 -16.87 16.50
C VAL A 370 10.61 -17.95 15.52
N LEU A 371 11.51 -18.80 15.02
CA LEU A 371 11.14 -19.89 14.11
C LEU A 371 10.22 -20.91 14.79
N ARG A 372 10.48 -21.25 16.06
CA ARG A 372 9.61 -22.14 16.85
C ARG A 372 8.22 -21.53 17.07
N ALA A 373 8.14 -20.23 17.33
CA ALA A 373 6.86 -19.54 17.49
C ALA A 373 6.05 -19.54 16.19
N GLY A 374 6.71 -19.36 15.03
CA GLY A 374 6.06 -19.48 13.72
C GLY A 374 5.52 -20.88 13.42
N HIS A 375 6.19 -21.93 13.93
CA HIS A 375 5.78 -23.32 13.75
C HIS A 375 4.64 -23.76 14.71
N ALA A 376 4.41 -23.02 15.80
CA ALA A 376 3.33 -23.31 16.75
C ALA A 376 1.94 -22.89 16.24
N GLY A 377 1.87 -22.19 15.11
CA GLY A 377 0.62 -21.87 14.41
C GLY A 377 0.20 -23.01 13.50
N ASP A 378 -0.49 -24.02 14.06
CA ASP A 378 -1.81 -24.51 13.60
C ASP A 378 -2.12 -25.90 14.20
N ASP A 379 -2.10 -26.00 15.54
CA ASP A 379 -2.73 -27.14 16.24
C ASP A 379 -4.22 -26.83 16.53
N ARG A 380 -4.85 -25.92 15.77
CA ARG A 380 -6.30 -25.98 15.59
C ARG A 380 -6.53 -27.18 14.69
N THR A 381 -6.52 -28.37 15.29
CA THR A 381 -7.11 -29.57 14.71
C THR A 381 -8.37 -29.14 13.99
N ALA A 382 -8.37 -29.26 12.66
CA ALA A 382 -9.52 -29.04 11.82
C ALA A 382 -10.72 -29.64 12.54
N ALA A 383 -11.57 -28.79 13.11
CA ALA A 383 -12.80 -29.26 13.72
C ALA A 383 -13.50 -30.00 12.59
N ALA A 384 -13.70 -31.31 12.77
CA ALA A 384 -14.37 -32.12 11.76
C ALA A 384 -15.66 -31.37 11.38
N PRO A 385 -15.91 -31.11 10.09
CA PRO A 385 -17.07 -30.33 9.68
C PRO A 385 -18.30 -30.99 10.30
N ASP A 386 -19.05 -30.22 11.10
CA ASP A 386 -20.28 -30.68 11.72
C ASP A 386 -21.24 -31.10 10.60
N PRO A 387 -21.60 -32.39 10.48
CA PRO A 387 -22.46 -32.87 9.41
C PRO A 387 -23.87 -32.26 9.43
N ASP A 388 -24.28 -31.64 10.55
CA ASP A 388 -25.59 -30.99 10.68
C ASP A 388 -25.54 -29.46 10.52
N ALA A 389 -24.35 -28.83 10.41
CA ALA A 389 -24.25 -27.37 10.20
C ALA A 389 -24.90 -26.90 8.89
N THR A 390 -24.96 -27.78 7.88
CA THR A 390 -25.63 -27.50 6.60
C THR A 390 -27.16 -27.61 6.67
N ARG A 391 -27.71 -28.28 7.69
CA ARG A 391 -29.17 -28.50 7.82
C ARG A 391 -29.91 -27.35 8.50
N MET A 392 -29.21 -26.48 9.25
CA MET A 392 -29.89 -25.48 10.08
C MET A 392 -30.47 -24.29 9.29
N TYR A 393 -30.03 -24.04 8.04
CA TYR A 393 -30.41 -22.82 7.29
C TYR A 393 -30.93 -23.02 5.86
N SER A 394 -30.91 -24.22 5.27
CA SER A 394 -31.38 -24.40 3.89
C SER A 394 -32.01 -25.78 3.63
N ASP A 395 -33.33 -25.82 3.49
CA ASP A 395 -34.09 -26.95 2.89
C ASP A 395 -33.91 -27.04 1.35
N PHE A 396 -33.04 -26.21 0.76
CA PHE A 396 -32.68 -26.31 -0.65
C PHE A 396 -31.60 -27.38 -0.84
N PRO A 397 -31.71 -28.23 -1.89
CA PRO A 397 -30.68 -29.22 -2.21
C PRO A 397 -29.40 -28.51 -2.66
N VAL A 398 -28.51 -28.23 -1.72
CA VAL A 398 -27.15 -27.78 -2.01
C VAL A 398 -26.31 -28.97 -2.47
N PRO A 399 -25.50 -28.84 -3.54
CA PRO A 399 -24.56 -29.87 -3.93
C PRO A 399 -23.65 -30.20 -2.74
N PRO A 400 -23.34 -31.48 -2.48
CA PRO A 400 -22.39 -31.83 -1.43
C PRO A 400 -21.07 -31.12 -1.72
N MET A 401 -20.50 -30.46 -0.71
CA MET A 401 -19.17 -29.88 -0.86
C MET A 401 -18.20 -30.96 -1.33
N PRO A 402 -17.32 -30.66 -2.29
CA PRO A 402 -16.29 -31.61 -2.70
C PRO A 402 -15.58 -32.11 -1.44
N THR A 403 -15.54 -33.43 -1.24
CA THR A 403 -14.74 -34.02 -0.17
C THR A 403 -13.32 -33.53 -0.35
N ASP A 404 -12.80 -32.85 0.66
CA ASP A 404 -11.46 -32.29 0.65
C ASP A 404 -10.45 -33.41 0.41
N THR A 405 -10.04 -33.58 -0.84
CA THR A 405 -9.00 -34.53 -1.26
C THR A 405 -7.62 -33.86 -1.21
N GLY A 406 -7.56 -32.62 -0.70
CA GLY A 406 -6.35 -31.84 -0.56
C GLY A 406 -5.50 -32.35 0.59
N ALA A 407 -4.30 -32.81 0.24
CA ALA A 407 -3.22 -33.11 1.18
C ALA A 407 -3.22 -32.14 2.36
N HIS A 408 -3.31 -32.66 3.59
CA HIS A 408 -2.94 -31.91 4.78
C HIS A 408 -1.62 -31.21 4.47
N ALA A 409 -1.64 -29.88 4.43
CA ALA A 409 -0.45 -29.09 4.21
C ALA A 409 0.63 -29.63 5.17
N ALA A 410 1.72 -30.15 4.61
CA ALA A 410 2.82 -30.67 5.40
C ALA A 410 3.21 -29.58 6.40
N LYS A 411 3.38 -29.94 7.68
CA LYS A 411 3.76 -28.96 8.70
C LYS A 411 4.99 -28.19 8.20
N PRO A 412 4.93 -26.86 8.14
CA PRO A 412 5.93 -26.08 7.44
C PRO A 412 7.31 -26.30 8.04
N GLY A 413 8.32 -26.73 7.27
CA GLY A 413 9.67 -26.97 7.79
C GLY A 413 10.26 -25.77 8.56
N LEU A 414 11.25 -25.99 9.43
CA LEU A 414 11.86 -24.94 10.29
C LEU A 414 12.36 -23.71 9.50
N LEU A 415 12.72 -23.87 8.23
CA LEU A 415 13.21 -22.81 7.35
C LEU A 415 12.15 -22.29 6.37
N GLU A 416 10.92 -22.79 6.37
CA GLU A 416 9.87 -22.32 5.46
C GLU A 416 9.50 -20.84 5.61
N PRO A 417 9.53 -20.23 6.82
CA PRO A 417 9.38 -18.77 6.93
C PRO A 417 10.45 -17.99 6.15
N LEU A 418 11.65 -18.56 5.96
CA LEU A 418 12.72 -17.98 5.16
C LEU A 418 12.60 -18.34 3.67
N ALA A 419 11.87 -19.40 3.32
CA ALA A 419 11.63 -19.79 1.94
C ALA A 419 10.86 -18.69 1.17
N GLY A 420 9.94 -17.98 1.82
CA GLY A 420 9.26 -16.82 1.23
C GLY A 420 10.23 -15.75 0.73
N PHE A 421 11.23 -15.39 1.53
CA PHE A 421 12.26 -14.41 1.15
C PHE A 421 13.08 -14.86 -0.05
N TRP A 422 13.44 -16.14 -0.10
CA TRP A 422 14.16 -16.69 -1.25
C TRP A 422 13.29 -16.66 -2.52
N VAL A 423 12.01 -17.03 -2.41
CA VAL A 423 11.08 -17.01 -3.54
C VAL A 423 10.95 -15.59 -4.08
N THR A 424 10.65 -14.59 -3.24
CA THR A 424 10.47 -13.19 -3.68
C THR A 424 11.75 -12.58 -4.26
N PHE A 425 12.91 -12.94 -3.70
CA PHE A 425 14.20 -12.53 -4.26
C PHE A 425 14.44 -13.17 -5.64
N SER A 426 14.18 -14.47 -5.78
CA SER A 426 14.38 -15.19 -7.04
C SER A 426 13.43 -14.73 -8.15
N THR A 427 12.18 -14.36 -7.80
CA THR A 427 11.18 -13.91 -8.77
C THR A 427 11.47 -12.50 -9.29
N MET A 428 12.16 -11.66 -8.50
CA MET A 428 12.55 -10.30 -8.91
C MET A 428 13.36 -10.26 -10.22
N PHE A 429 14.13 -11.32 -10.49
CA PHE A 429 14.95 -11.43 -11.70
C PHE A 429 14.29 -12.23 -12.83
N LYS A 430 13.08 -12.77 -12.61
CA LYS A 430 12.32 -13.48 -13.64
C LYS A 430 11.64 -12.48 -14.57
N LYS A 431 11.39 -12.92 -15.80
CA LYS A 431 10.60 -12.12 -16.74
C LYS A 431 9.15 -12.03 -16.23
N PRO A 432 8.55 -10.83 -16.20
CA PRO A 432 7.15 -10.66 -15.81
C PRO A 432 6.22 -11.49 -16.71
N ASN A 433 5.22 -12.13 -16.12
CA ASN A 433 4.21 -12.92 -16.85
C ASN A 433 3.03 -12.05 -17.34
N THR A 434 3.27 -10.75 -17.52
CA THR A 434 2.21 -9.73 -17.55
C THR A 434 1.46 -9.74 -18.87
N GLU A 435 0.13 -9.71 -18.79
CA GLU A 435 -0.76 -9.38 -19.89
C GLU A 435 -0.49 -7.93 -20.33
N LEU A 436 -0.25 -7.69 -21.62
CA LEU A 436 0.05 -6.36 -22.17
C LEU A 436 -1.19 -5.45 -22.24
N TYR A 437 -1.98 -5.37 -21.17
CA TYR A 437 -3.13 -4.47 -21.07
C TYR A 437 -2.65 -3.03 -20.79
N PRO A 438 -3.15 -1.99 -21.47
CA PRO A 438 -4.29 -1.96 -22.40
C PRO A 438 -3.97 -2.19 -23.90
N GLU A 439 -2.70 -2.35 -24.31
CA GLU A 439 -2.32 -2.50 -25.73
C GLU A 439 -2.88 -3.78 -26.38
N VAL A 440 -2.90 -4.87 -25.63
CA VAL A 440 -3.34 -6.19 -26.07
C VAL A 440 -4.50 -6.60 -25.18
N LYS A 441 -5.72 -6.45 -25.70
CA LYS A 441 -6.94 -6.91 -25.04
C LYS A 441 -7.04 -8.42 -25.17
N VAL A 442 -7.12 -9.12 -24.04
CA VAL A 442 -7.34 -10.57 -24.00
C VAL A 442 -8.84 -10.81 -24.07
N PRO A 443 -9.34 -11.75 -24.89
CA PRO A 443 -10.75 -12.10 -24.86
C PRO A 443 -11.12 -12.62 -23.46
N THR A 444 -12.13 -12.02 -22.85
CA THR A 444 -12.63 -12.45 -21.55
C THR A 444 -13.27 -13.85 -21.64
N ALA A 445 -13.35 -14.53 -20.50
CA ALA A 445 -14.01 -15.84 -20.46
C ALA A 445 -15.48 -15.72 -20.90
N PRO A 446 -16.08 -16.71 -21.57
CA PRO A 446 -17.47 -16.63 -22.04
C PRO A 446 -18.54 -16.38 -20.96
N ARG A 447 -18.21 -16.61 -19.70
CA ARG A 447 -19.04 -16.38 -18.51
C ARG A 447 -18.81 -15.04 -17.84
N TYR A 448 -17.97 -14.18 -18.40
CA TYR A 448 -17.69 -12.87 -17.84
C TYR A 448 -18.93 -11.99 -17.96
N HIS A 449 -19.24 -11.27 -16.88
CA HIS A 449 -20.36 -10.34 -16.83
C HIS A 449 -19.83 -8.92 -17.05
N GLY A 450 -19.81 -8.48 -18.30
CA GLY A 450 -19.39 -7.13 -18.69
C GLY A 450 -20.56 -6.16 -18.87
N ARG A 451 -20.42 -5.22 -19.79
CA ARG A 451 -21.46 -4.22 -20.12
C ARG A 451 -22.78 -4.88 -20.50
N HIS A 452 -23.88 -4.38 -19.96
CA HIS A 452 -25.23 -4.79 -20.35
C HIS A 452 -25.55 -4.28 -21.75
N GLN A 453 -26.24 -5.09 -22.54
CA GLN A 453 -26.74 -4.75 -23.86
C GLN A 453 -28.21 -5.15 -24.00
N LEU A 454 -29.03 -4.23 -24.49
CA LEU A 454 -30.41 -4.45 -24.91
C LEU A 454 -30.42 -4.89 -26.37
N ASN A 455 -30.86 -6.12 -26.61
CA ASN A 455 -30.85 -6.74 -27.92
C ASN A 455 -32.05 -6.33 -28.78
N ARG A 456 -31.84 -6.42 -30.10
CA ARG A 456 -32.87 -6.23 -31.12
C ARG A 456 -33.25 -7.56 -31.78
N HIS A 457 -34.43 -7.59 -32.39
CA HIS A 457 -34.86 -8.64 -33.30
C HIS A 457 -34.18 -8.49 -34.68
N PRO A 458 -34.22 -9.52 -35.53
CA PRO A 458 -33.56 -9.51 -36.85
C PRO A 458 -34.03 -8.39 -37.80
N ASP A 459 -35.23 -7.87 -37.62
CA ASP A 459 -35.82 -6.76 -38.38
C ASP A 459 -35.44 -5.36 -37.85
N GLY A 460 -34.96 -5.28 -36.61
CA GLY A 460 -34.52 -4.04 -35.96
C GLY A 460 -35.35 -3.59 -34.76
N LEU A 461 -36.55 -4.17 -34.55
CA LEU A 461 -37.39 -3.92 -33.38
C LEU A 461 -36.68 -4.31 -32.08
N GLU A 462 -36.97 -3.59 -31.01
CA GLU A 462 -36.39 -3.84 -29.70
C GLU A 462 -37.02 -5.07 -29.04
N LYS A 463 -36.20 -5.91 -28.39
CA LYS A 463 -36.72 -7.05 -27.60
C LYS A 463 -37.33 -6.65 -26.27
N CYS A 464 -37.00 -5.45 -25.78
CA CYS A 464 -37.42 -4.98 -24.46
C CYS A 464 -38.87 -4.51 -24.51
N ILE A 465 -39.73 -5.14 -23.71
CA ILE A 465 -41.16 -4.80 -23.61
C ILE A 465 -41.49 -3.85 -22.45
N GLY A 466 -40.48 -3.37 -21.72
CA GLY A 466 -40.71 -2.43 -20.60
C GLY A 466 -41.48 -3.02 -19.41
N CYS A 467 -41.38 -4.34 -19.15
CA CYS A 467 -42.11 -5.02 -18.06
C CYS A 467 -41.54 -4.82 -16.64
N GLU A 468 -40.44 -4.08 -16.49
CA GLU A 468 -39.81 -3.71 -15.21
C GLU A 468 -39.25 -4.85 -14.33
N LEU A 469 -39.42 -6.12 -14.71
CA LEU A 469 -38.95 -7.28 -13.92
C LEU A 469 -37.43 -7.26 -13.65
N CYS A 470 -36.64 -6.75 -14.60
CA CYS A 470 -35.18 -6.63 -14.44
C CYS A 470 -34.78 -5.57 -13.39
N ALA A 471 -35.58 -4.53 -13.21
CA ALA A 471 -35.38 -3.54 -12.15
C ALA A 471 -35.70 -4.14 -10.78
N TRP A 472 -36.82 -4.85 -10.68
CA TRP A 472 -37.22 -5.56 -9.46
C TRP A 472 -36.22 -6.65 -9.04
N ALA A 473 -35.63 -7.36 -10.00
CA ALA A 473 -34.65 -8.40 -9.72
C ALA A 473 -33.25 -7.85 -9.35
N CYS A 474 -33.01 -6.54 -9.49
CA CYS A 474 -31.70 -5.95 -9.24
C CYS A 474 -31.44 -5.74 -7.74
N PRO A 475 -30.54 -6.49 -7.09
CA PRO A 475 -30.30 -6.37 -5.65
C PRO A 475 -29.65 -5.03 -5.26
N ALA A 476 -28.94 -4.40 -6.20
CA ALA A 476 -28.29 -3.11 -6.01
C ALA A 476 -29.21 -1.92 -6.32
N ASP A 477 -30.42 -2.18 -6.85
CA ASP A 477 -31.36 -1.16 -7.31
C ASP A 477 -30.68 -0.18 -8.30
N ALA A 478 -29.96 -0.77 -9.26
CA ALA A 478 -29.15 -0.05 -10.24
C ALA A 478 -29.90 0.23 -11.55
N ILE A 479 -31.07 -0.38 -11.77
CA ILE A 479 -31.80 -0.33 -13.03
C ILE A 479 -33.11 0.42 -12.81
N PHE A 480 -33.38 1.41 -13.66
CA PHE A 480 -34.66 2.12 -13.72
C PHE A 480 -35.31 1.86 -15.08
N VAL A 481 -36.57 1.43 -15.08
CA VAL A 481 -37.32 1.12 -16.30
C VAL A 481 -38.70 1.74 -16.21
N GLU A 482 -39.15 2.33 -17.31
CA GLU A 482 -40.51 2.81 -17.47
C GLU A 482 -41.04 2.34 -18.82
N GLY A 483 -42.10 1.53 -18.82
CA GLY A 483 -42.74 1.02 -20.03
C GLY A 483 -43.84 1.95 -20.56
N ALA A 484 -43.94 2.09 -21.88
CA ALA A 484 -45.05 2.76 -22.58
C ALA A 484 -45.71 1.83 -23.59
N ASP A 485 -46.90 2.18 -24.04
CA ASP A 485 -47.68 1.38 -24.99
C ASP A 485 -47.27 1.71 -26.44
N ASN A 486 -47.15 0.69 -27.29
CA ASN A 486 -46.97 0.87 -28.73
C ASN A 486 -48.30 1.29 -29.36
N THR A 487 -48.24 2.16 -30.36
CA THR A 487 -49.40 2.49 -31.20
C THR A 487 -49.30 1.80 -32.56
N GLU A 488 -50.36 1.81 -33.37
CA GLU A 488 -50.30 1.31 -34.75
C GLU A 488 -49.30 2.13 -35.61
N ASP A 489 -49.09 3.40 -35.26
CA ASP A 489 -48.22 4.32 -35.99
C ASP A 489 -46.77 4.36 -35.46
N GLU A 490 -46.56 4.18 -34.16
CA GLU A 490 -45.26 4.24 -33.49
C GLU A 490 -44.99 2.94 -32.70
N ARG A 491 -44.35 1.97 -33.36
CA ARG A 491 -44.01 0.66 -32.78
C ARG A 491 -42.52 0.46 -32.63
N PHE A 492 -42.06 0.27 -31.39
CA PHE A 492 -40.65 0.10 -31.03
C PHE A 492 -40.28 -1.35 -30.69
N SER A 493 -41.26 -2.13 -30.21
CA SER A 493 -41.13 -3.57 -29.92
C SER A 493 -42.30 -4.34 -30.56
N PRO A 494 -42.20 -5.67 -30.75
CA PRO A 494 -43.29 -6.45 -31.34
C PRO A 494 -44.56 -6.47 -30.47
N GLY A 495 -44.40 -6.42 -29.14
CA GLY A 495 -45.50 -6.52 -28.18
C GLY A 495 -46.41 -5.29 -28.08
N GLU A 496 -47.37 -5.33 -27.16
CA GLU A 496 -48.21 -4.18 -26.81
C GLU A 496 -47.43 -3.03 -26.16
N ARG A 497 -46.32 -3.33 -25.48
CA ARG A 497 -45.52 -2.35 -24.70
C ARG A 497 -44.04 -2.37 -25.09
N TYR A 498 -43.37 -1.24 -24.90
CA TYR A 498 -41.92 -1.07 -25.07
C TYR A 498 -41.32 -0.33 -23.87
N GLY A 499 -40.01 -0.48 -23.65
CA GLY A 499 -39.32 0.32 -22.63
C GLY A 499 -39.11 1.75 -23.12
N ARG A 500 -39.88 2.72 -22.63
CA ARG A 500 -39.71 4.14 -22.98
C ARG A 500 -38.43 4.69 -22.36
N VAL A 501 -38.26 4.46 -21.07
CA VAL A 501 -37.04 4.81 -20.33
C VAL A 501 -36.40 3.52 -19.86
N TYR A 502 -35.10 3.40 -20.09
CA TYR A 502 -34.31 2.31 -19.56
C TYR A 502 -32.94 2.87 -19.17
N GLN A 503 -32.61 2.82 -17.89
CA GLN A 503 -31.35 3.35 -17.37
C GLN A 503 -30.68 2.30 -16.48
N ILE A 504 -29.35 2.19 -16.60
CA ILE A 504 -28.51 1.41 -15.69
C ILE A 504 -27.43 2.31 -15.11
N ASN A 505 -27.42 2.42 -13.79
CA ASN A 505 -26.38 3.11 -13.05
C ASN A 505 -25.20 2.16 -12.76
N TYR A 506 -24.12 2.31 -13.53
CA TYR A 506 -22.93 1.47 -13.38
C TYR A 506 -22.11 1.76 -12.12
N LEU A 507 -22.35 2.89 -11.43
CA LEU A 507 -21.76 3.13 -10.10
C LEU A 507 -22.39 2.27 -9.00
N ARG A 508 -23.62 1.78 -9.21
CA ARG A 508 -24.32 0.89 -8.28
C ARG A 508 -24.25 -0.58 -8.70
N CYS A 509 -24.13 -0.85 -10.00
CA CYS A 509 -24.18 -2.20 -10.53
C CYS A 509 -23.04 -3.08 -10.00
N ILE A 510 -23.37 -4.28 -9.53
CA ILE A 510 -22.41 -5.27 -9.01
C ILE A 510 -22.09 -6.40 -10.01
N GLY A 511 -22.60 -6.34 -11.24
CA GLY A 511 -22.31 -7.32 -12.28
C GLY A 511 -22.81 -8.75 -12.00
N CYS A 512 -23.83 -8.92 -11.17
CA CYS A 512 -24.30 -10.26 -10.76
C CYS A 512 -25.04 -11.07 -11.85
N GLY A 513 -25.66 -10.40 -12.83
CA GLY A 513 -26.38 -11.06 -13.94
C GLY A 513 -27.84 -11.46 -13.65
N LEU A 514 -28.36 -11.26 -12.44
CA LEU A 514 -29.74 -11.63 -12.07
C LEU A 514 -30.81 -10.95 -12.94
N CYS A 515 -30.55 -9.72 -13.41
CA CYS A 515 -31.43 -8.99 -14.31
C CYS A 515 -31.60 -9.66 -15.68
N VAL A 516 -30.58 -10.40 -16.16
CA VAL A 516 -30.63 -11.16 -17.41
C VAL A 516 -31.46 -12.42 -17.24
N GLU A 517 -31.30 -13.11 -16.11
CA GLU A 517 -32.10 -14.31 -15.80
C GLU A 517 -33.58 -13.98 -15.60
N ALA A 518 -33.88 -12.83 -14.98
CA ALA A 518 -35.23 -12.35 -14.76
C ALA A 518 -35.93 -11.85 -16.04
N CYS A 519 -35.20 -11.62 -17.14
CA CYS A 519 -35.75 -11.04 -18.36
C CYS A 519 -36.56 -12.09 -19.17
N PRO A 520 -37.89 -11.97 -19.27
CA PRO A 520 -38.72 -13.00 -19.92
C PRO A 520 -38.48 -13.10 -21.43
N THR A 521 -38.16 -11.98 -22.08
CA THR A 521 -37.92 -11.92 -23.53
C THR A 521 -36.45 -12.09 -23.91
N ARG A 522 -35.56 -12.29 -22.92
CA ARG A 522 -34.09 -12.28 -23.09
C ARG A 522 -33.61 -11.05 -23.87
N ALA A 523 -34.24 -9.91 -23.62
CA ALA A 523 -33.87 -8.63 -24.21
C ALA A 523 -32.53 -8.14 -23.69
N LEU A 524 -32.23 -8.38 -22.42
CA LEU A 524 -31.00 -7.97 -21.77
C LEU A 524 -29.97 -9.10 -21.80
N THR A 525 -28.73 -8.80 -22.17
CA THR A 525 -27.59 -9.72 -22.08
C THR A 525 -26.36 -9.01 -21.55
N MET A 526 -25.50 -9.74 -20.84
CA MET A 526 -24.17 -9.25 -20.48
C MET A 526 -23.22 -9.52 -21.64
N THR A 527 -22.52 -8.48 -22.08
CA THR A 527 -21.44 -8.59 -23.06
C THR A 527 -20.12 -8.90 -22.34
N ASN A 528 -19.09 -9.10 -23.13
CA ASN A 528 -17.72 -9.30 -22.67
C ASN A 528 -16.91 -8.01 -22.58
N ASP A 529 -17.56 -6.86 -22.78
CA ASP A 529 -16.94 -5.54 -22.70
C ASP A 529 -16.75 -5.13 -21.24
N TYR A 530 -15.53 -4.78 -20.87
CA TYR A 530 -15.13 -4.52 -19.48
C TYR A 530 -14.57 -3.11 -19.26
N GLU A 531 -14.47 -2.29 -20.30
CA GLU A 531 -13.92 -0.94 -20.23
C GLU A 531 -15.05 0.08 -20.04
N LEU A 532 -15.49 0.23 -18.78
CA LEU A 532 -16.58 1.12 -18.37
C LEU A 532 -16.10 2.35 -17.57
N ALA A 533 -14.81 2.67 -17.64
CA ALA A 533 -14.26 3.78 -16.87
C ALA A 533 -14.51 5.12 -17.57
N ASP A 534 -14.98 6.11 -16.81
CA ASP A 534 -15.23 7.47 -17.27
C ASP A 534 -14.69 8.50 -16.26
N ASP A 535 -14.51 9.75 -16.67
CA ASP A 535 -14.03 10.84 -15.83
C ASP A 535 -15.16 11.60 -15.10
N ASN A 536 -16.40 11.36 -15.51
CA ASN A 536 -17.60 11.97 -14.95
C ASN A 536 -18.60 10.93 -14.47
N ARG A 537 -19.26 11.24 -13.34
CA ARG A 537 -20.27 10.38 -12.71
C ARG A 537 -21.55 10.29 -13.54
N ALA A 538 -21.93 11.36 -14.24
CA ALA A 538 -23.15 11.37 -15.04
C ALA A 538 -23.07 10.36 -16.20
N ASP A 539 -21.89 10.23 -16.81
CA ASP A 539 -21.67 9.39 -17.99
C ASP A 539 -21.67 7.88 -17.65
N LEU A 540 -21.62 7.53 -16.37
CA LEU A 540 -21.78 6.17 -15.86
C LEU A 540 -23.25 5.76 -15.63
N ILE A 541 -24.20 6.65 -15.95
CA ILE A 541 -25.63 6.33 -16.00
C ILE A 541 -25.97 6.10 -17.46
N PHE A 542 -26.00 4.83 -17.86
CA PHE A 542 -26.24 4.49 -19.25
C PHE A 542 -27.72 4.49 -19.51
N GLU A 543 -28.13 5.22 -20.53
CA GLU A 543 -29.52 5.29 -20.95
C GLU A 543 -29.82 4.26 -22.03
N LYS A 544 -31.06 4.23 -22.49
CA LYS A 544 -31.57 3.23 -23.43
C LYS A 544 -30.74 3.24 -24.72
N GLN A 545 -30.41 4.42 -25.24
CA GLN A 545 -29.60 4.58 -26.45
C GLN A 545 -28.19 3.99 -26.31
N ASP A 546 -27.61 4.06 -25.11
CA ASP A 546 -26.26 3.53 -24.85
C ASP A 546 -26.28 2.02 -24.68
N LEU A 547 -27.40 1.47 -24.23
CA LEU A 547 -27.55 0.03 -23.98
C LEU A 547 -28.02 -0.73 -25.22
N LEU A 548 -28.72 -0.07 -26.15
CA LEU A 548 -29.27 -0.71 -27.34
C LEU A 548 -28.17 -1.24 -28.27
N ALA A 549 -28.35 -2.48 -28.71
CA ALA A 549 -27.51 -3.09 -29.72
C ALA A 549 -27.53 -2.24 -31.01
N PRO A 550 -26.38 -2.05 -31.68
CA PRO A 550 -26.33 -1.29 -32.92
C PRO A 550 -27.13 -2.00 -34.03
N LEU A 551 -27.74 -1.20 -34.92
CA LEU A 551 -28.45 -1.72 -36.09
C LEU A 551 -27.46 -2.37 -37.06
N ARG A 552 -27.72 -3.62 -37.43
CA ARG A 552 -26.91 -4.35 -38.42
C ARG A 552 -27.40 -4.05 -39.84
N GLN A 553 -26.54 -4.29 -40.83
CA GLN A 553 -26.90 -4.13 -42.24
C GLN A 553 -28.15 -4.97 -42.58
N GLY A 554 -29.19 -4.32 -43.08
CA GLY A 554 -30.49 -4.95 -43.37
C GLY A 554 -31.51 -4.90 -42.23
N MET A 555 -31.21 -4.27 -41.10
CA MET A 555 -32.20 -3.91 -40.07
C MET A 555 -32.78 -2.51 -40.33
N LEU A 556 -34.03 -2.30 -39.93
CA LEU A 556 -34.69 -1.00 -39.95
C LEU A 556 -34.59 -0.34 -38.57
N ALA A 557 -34.45 0.98 -38.55
CA ALA A 557 -34.55 1.73 -37.30
C ALA A 557 -36.02 1.77 -36.86
N PRO A 558 -36.35 1.36 -35.62
CA PRO A 558 -37.69 1.62 -35.07
C PRO A 558 -37.94 3.14 -34.95
N PRO A 559 -39.19 3.60 -35.14
CA PRO A 559 -40.40 2.80 -35.23
C PRO A 559 -40.71 2.24 -36.63
N HIS A 560 -41.16 0.99 -36.71
CA HIS A 560 -41.69 0.38 -37.94
C HIS A 560 -42.69 -0.75 -37.65
N ALA A 561 -43.49 -1.13 -38.65
CA ALA A 561 -44.46 -2.22 -38.51
C ALA A 561 -43.77 -3.59 -38.34
N MET A 562 -44.49 -4.55 -37.75
CA MET A 562 -44.04 -5.93 -37.67
C MET A 562 -43.86 -6.55 -39.05
N TYR A 563 -43.05 -7.61 -39.11
CA TYR A 563 -42.83 -8.38 -40.33
C TYR A 563 -44.16 -8.87 -40.92
N PRO A 564 -44.38 -8.76 -42.24
CA PRO A 564 -45.64 -9.15 -42.86
C PRO A 564 -46.07 -10.59 -42.52
N GLY A 565 -47.26 -10.73 -41.96
CA GLY A 565 -47.83 -12.03 -41.58
C GLY A 565 -47.25 -12.65 -40.30
N ALA A 566 -46.36 -11.96 -39.59
CA ALA A 566 -45.86 -12.39 -38.28
C ALA A 566 -46.78 -11.92 -37.14
N ASP A 567 -46.95 -12.77 -36.13
CA ASP A 567 -47.55 -12.43 -34.84
C ASP A 567 -46.46 -12.20 -33.77
N GLU A 568 -46.83 -11.67 -32.61
CA GLU A 568 -45.88 -11.47 -31.49
C GLU A 568 -45.16 -12.77 -31.11
N GLY A 569 -45.86 -13.92 -31.15
CA GLY A 569 -45.30 -15.23 -30.87
C GLY A 569 -44.16 -15.61 -31.82
N SER A 570 -44.27 -15.26 -33.10
CA SER A 570 -43.23 -15.52 -34.12
C SER A 570 -41.91 -14.82 -33.78
N TYR A 571 -41.96 -13.62 -33.19
CA TYR A 571 -40.78 -12.89 -32.74
C TYR A 571 -40.06 -13.57 -31.57
N TYR A 572 -40.81 -14.10 -30.60
CA TYR A 572 -40.24 -14.78 -29.44
C TYR A 572 -39.75 -16.20 -29.76
N ARG A 573 -40.31 -16.86 -30.78
CA ARG A 573 -39.79 -18.12 -31.33
C ARG A 573 -38.59 -17.95 -32.27
N GLY A 574 -38.30 -16.71 -32.69
CA GLY A 574 -37.18 -16.41 -33.59
C GLY A 574 -37.44 -16.79 -35.05
N GLU A 575 -38.71 -16.83 -35.47
CA GLU A 575 -39.14 -17.25 -36.81
C GLU A 575 -39.08 -16.11 -37.85
N VAL A 576 -38.76 -14.88 -37.42
CA VAL A 576 -38.67 -13.69 -38.27
C VAL A 576 -37.31 -13.62 -38.98
N PRO A 577 -37.26 -13.68 -40.33
CA PRO A 577 -36.00 -13.84 -41.08
C PRO A 577 -35.16 -12.55 -41.23
N GLY A 578 -35.71 -11.37 -40.92
CA GLY A 578 -35.04 -10.07 -41.08
C GLY A 578 -36.00 -8.98 -41.56
N ALA A 579 -35.53 -7.77 -41.88
CA ALA A 579 -36.38 -6.75 -42.46
C ALA A 579 -36.66 -7.02 -43.96
N THR A 580 -37.87 -6.75 -44.42
CA THR A 580 -38.29 -6.85 -45.84
C THR A 580 -38.41 -5.49 -46.51
N THR A 581 -38.41 -5.43 -47.84
CA THR A 581 -38.71 -4.20 -48.59
C THR A 581 -40.13 -3.65 -48.36
N GLU A 582 -41.06 -4.46 -47.86
CA GLU A 582 -42.41 -4.02 -47.46
C GLU A 582 -42.46 -3.37 -46.08
N SER A 583 -41.49 -3.65 -45.21
CA SER A 583 -41.31 -2.89 -43.97
C SER A 583 -40.56 -1.61 -44.31
N GLU A 584 -41.27 -0.57 -44.72
CA GLU A 584 -40.63 0.73 -44.98
C GLU A 584 -40.21 1.40 -43.67
N PRO A 585 -39.00 2.00 -43.59
CA PRO A 585 -38.62 2.84 -42.47
C PRO A 585 -39.52 4.08 -42.45
N ARG A 586 -40.30 4.26 -41.38
CA ARG A 586 -41.10 5.47 -41.19
C ARG A 586 -40.20 6.56 -40.61
N THR A 587 -40.14 7.73 -41.27
CA THR A 587 -39.39 8.89 -40.79
C THR A 587 -39.88 9.28 -39.39
N PRO A 588 -39.00 9.45 -38.38
CA PRO A 588 -39.43 9.80 -37.04
C PRO A 588 -40.17 11.14 -37.05
N ALA A 589 -41.37 11.17 -36.48
CA ALA A 589 -42.07 12.41 -36.18
C ALA A 589 -41.20 13.22 -35.20
N ALA A 590 -41.03 14.52 -35.47
CA ALA A 590 -40.21 15.41 -34.66
C ALA A 590 -40.71 15.44 -33.21
N VAL A 591 -39.99 14.76 -32.31
CA VAL A 591 -40.11 14.95 -30.87
C VAL A 591 -39.62 16.38 -30.58
N GLY A 592 -40.49 17.17 -29.94
CA GLY A 592 -40.28 18.59 -29.70
C GLY A 592 -38.92 18.90 -29.08
N ALA A 593 -38.22 19.85 -29.70
CA ALA A 593 -37.05 20.50 -29.15
C ALA A 593 -37.45 21.36 -27.94
N GLU A 594 -37.39 20.80 -26.74
CA GLU A 594 -37.22 21.55 -25.49
C GLU A 594 -36.18 20.82 -24.64
N GLY A 595 -34.93 21.31 -24.67
CA GLY A 595 -33.88 20.74 -23.83
C GLY A 595 -32.44 20.96 -24.28
N GLU A 596 -32.11 22.02 -25.02
CA GLU A 596 -30.71 22.38 -25.30
C GLU A 596 -30.37 23.68 -24.57
N ALA A 597 -30.15 23.57 -23.25
CA ALA A 597 -29.42 24.54 -22.42
C ALA A 597 -29.26 24.01 -20.99
N ARG A 598 -28.27 23.14 -20.75
CA ARG A 598 -27.27 23.26 -19.67
C ARG A 598 -26.37 22.04 -19.56
#